data_AF-A0A1F6G2S0-F1
#
_entry.id   AF-A0A1F6G2S0-F1
#
_cell.length_a   1.000
_cell.length_b   1.000
_cell.length_c   1.000
_cell.angle_alpha   90.00
_cell.angle_beta   90.00
_cell.angle_gamma   90.00
#
_symmetry.space_group_name_H-M   'P 1'
#
loop_
_entity.id
_entity.type
_entity.pdbx_description
1 polymer ?
#
loop_
_entity_poly.entity_id
_entity_poly.type
_entity_poly.pdbx_seq_one_letter_code
_entity_poly.pdbx_strand_id
1 'polypeptide(L)'
;MGNRQYLRIEGDAVHLVTERVERTVRLPELLAEAGRQAGFTSPVLPTGCRMFYASGERTAFVIEQPPQVRQLTWRNMDNEGREQWKLAFPYIIFVVACVRDAVDSGICRIFYRNAPLGSGDDKLQRPNLCNTNSNGSICTGSMRVTGATMAAKADSFVSAFWQSNFNSDLHNQNWTPSARKIVQVASLAAWQAASDENPLFPLTAPWLEGPKLCDLLAEIGGAR
;
A
#
# COMPACT_ATOMS: atom_id res chain seq x y z
N MET A 1 5.67 -50.36 -11.31
CA MET A 1 4.44 -49.60 -11.60
C MET A 1 3.52 -50.52 -12.37
N GLY A 2 2.34 -50.83 -11.84
CA GLY A 2 1.43 -51.81 -12.44
C GLY A 2 0.52 -51.16 -13.47
N ASN A 3 0.41 -51.77 -14.66
CA ASN A 3 -0.67 -51.45 -15.59
C ASN A 3 -1.97 -52.03 -15.01
N ARG A 4 -3.02 -51.21 -14.97
CA ARG A 4 -4.36 -51.67 -14.63
C ARG A 4 -5.18 -51.71 -15.91
N GLN A 5 -5.81 -52.84 -16.18
CA GLN A 5 -6.77 -52.98 -17.27
C GLN A 5 -8.16 -53.17 -16.69
N TYR A 6 -9.12 -52.42 -17.23
CA TYR A 6 -10.52 -52.53 -16.86
C TYR A 6 -11.41 -52.17 -18.03
N LEU A 7 -12.62 -52.72 -18.03
CA LEU A 7 -13.66 -52.31 -18.94
C LEU A 7 -14.39 -51.10 -18.35
N ARG A 8 -14.53 -50.03 -19.13
CA ARG A 8 -15.35 -48.86 -18.78
C ARG A 8 -16.57 -48.86 -19.68
N ILE A 9 -17.76 -48.81 -19.06
CA ILE A 9 -19.05 -48.82 -19.76
C ILE A 9 -19.67 -47.43 -19.62
N GLU A 10 -19.95 -46.79 -20.75
CA GLU A 10 -20.57 -45.46 -20.83
C GLU A 10 -21.75 -45.51 -21.80
N GLY A 11 -22.97 -45.56 -21.26
CA GLY A 11 -24.17 -45.81 -22.06
C GLY A 11 -24.15 -47.21 -22.66
N ASP A 12 -24.19 -47.30 -23.98
CA ASP A 12 -24.11 -48.54 -24.77
C ASP A 12 -22.69 -48.84 -25.29
N ALA A 13 -21.70 -47.98 -25.03
CA ALA A 13 -20.31 -48.19 -25.42
C ALA A 13 -19.51 -48.92 -24.32
N VAL A 14 -18.69 -49.89 -24.75
CA VAL A 14 -17.74 -50.61 -23.88
C VAL A 14 -16.31 -50.33 -24.33
N HIS A 15 -15.50 -49.80 -23.42
CA HIS A 15 -14.10 -49.46 -23.66
C HIS A 15 -13.18 -50.41 -22.90
N LEU A 16 -12.18 -50.99 -23.57
CA LEU A 16 -11.03 -51.58 -22.88
C LEU A 16 -10.03 -50.48 -22.54
N VAL A 17 -9.96 -50.10 -21.27
CA VAL A 17 -9.06 -49.06 -20.77
C VAL A 17 -7.81 -49.72 -20.21
N THR A 18 -6.65 -49.31 -20.72
CA THR A 18 -5.35 -49.61 -20.10
C THR A 18 -4.85 -48.35 -19.42
N GLU A 19 -4.87 -48.35 -18.09
CA GLU A 19 -4.38 -47.26 -17.27
C GLU A 19 -2.94 -47.53 -16.85
N ARG A 20 -2.05 -46.59 -17.18
CA ARG A 20 -0.64 -46.62 -16.82
C ARG A 20 -0.31 -45.39 -15.99
N VAL A 21 0.14 -45.62 -14.75
CA VAL A 21 0.71 -44.55 -13.94
C VAL A 21 2.17 -44.37 -14.33
N GLU A 22 2.48 -43.31 -15.07
CA GLU A 22 3.85 -43.01 -15.51
C GLU A 22 4.71 -42.40 -14.42
N ARG A 23 4.09 -41.56 -13.57
CA ARG A 23 4.79 -40.88 -12.46
C ARG A 23 3.79 -40.58 -11.35
N THR A 24 4.21 -40.80 -10.12
CA THR A 24 3.49 -40.38 -8.92
C THR A 24 4.30 -39.30 -8.23
N VAL A 25 3.69 -38.15 -7.96
CA VAL A 25 4.26 -37.06 -7.16
C VAL A 25 3.25 -36.66 -6.09
N ARG A 26 3.72 -36.05 -4.99
CA ARG A 26 2.77 -35.50 -4.01
C ARG A 26 2.18 -34.21 -4.57
N LEU A 27 0.89 -33.99 -4.32
CA LEU A 27 0.20 -32.77 -4.75
C LEU A 27 0.92 -31.47 -4.31
N PRO A 28 1.45 -31.35 -3.07
CA PRO A 28 2.22 -30.15 -2.69
C PRO A 28 3.47 -29.91 -3.53
N GLU A 29 4.15 -30.96 -4.00
CA GLU A 29 5.35 -30.85 -4.83
C GLU A 29 5.00 -30.40 -6.26
N LEU A 30 3.90 -30.93 -6.80
CA LEU A 30 3.38 -30.51 -8.10
C LEU A 30 2.96 -29.04 -8.09
N LEU A 31 2.24 -28.62 -7.05
CA LEU A 31 1.79 -27.23 -6.90
C LEU A 31 2.97 -26.27 -6.70
N ALA A 32 3.98 -26.66 -5.92
CA ALA A 32 5.20 -25.87 -5.75
C ALA A 32 5.97 -25.72 -7.08
N GLU A 33 6.08 -26.79 -7.87
CA GLU A 33 6.73 -26.73 -9.18
C GLU A 33 5.94 -25.90 -10.20
N ALA A 34 4.62 -26.06 -10.24
CA ALA A 34 3.75 -25.24 -11.08
C ALA A 34 3.83 -23.75 -10.71
N GLY A 35 3.95 -23.42 -9.42
CA GLY A 35 4.18 -22.06 -8.94
C GLY A 35 5.55 -21.49 -9.32
N ARG A 36 6.59 -22.33 -9.47
CA ARG A 36 7.92 -21.92 -9.96
C ARG A 36 7.95 -21.66 -11.47
N GLN A 37 7.11 -22.36 -12.23
CA GLN A 37 7.02 -22.22 -13.69
C GLN A 37 5.98 -21.19 -14.14
N ALA A 38 4.98 -20.92 -13.30
CA ALA A 38 4.16 -19.74 -13.46
C ALA A 38 5.08 -18.51 -13.39
N GLY A 39 4.96 -17.60 -14.35
CA GLY A 39 5.68 -16.32 -14.29
C GLY A 39 5.29 -15.51 -13.05
N PHE A 40 5.58 -14.21 -13.05
CA PHE A 40 5.20 -13.35 -11.94
C PHE A 40 3.68 -13.40 -11.66
N THR A 41 3.27 -14.08 -10.58
CA THR A 41 1.89 -14.08 -10.11
C THR A 41 1.74 -13.10 -8.96
N SER A 42 0.92 -12.07 -9.13
CA SER A 42 0.54 -11.20 -8.02
C SER A 42 -0.41 -11.95 -7.08
N PRO A 43 -0.41 -11.63 -5.77
CA PRO A 43 -1.53 -12.02 -4.91
C PRO A 43 -2.80 -11.27 -5.33
N VAL A 44 -3.91 -11.52 -4.63
CA VAL A 44 -5.04 -10.58 -4.62
C VAL A 44 -4.49 -9.19 -4.26
N LEU A 45 -4.89 -8.18 -5.01
CA LEU A 45 -4.40 -6.81 -4.82
C LEU A 45 -5.36 -6.02 -3.91
N PRO A 46 -4.85 -5.16 -3.02
CA PRO A 46 -5.67 -4.28 -2.19
C PRO A 46 -6.37 -3.21 -3.02
N THR A 47 -7.35 -2.54 -2.41
CA THR A 47 -8.12 -1.50 -3.09
C THR A 47 -7.22 -0.34 -3.47
N GLY A 48 -7.32 0.13 -4.73
CA GLY A 48 -6.49 1.24 -5.22
C GLY A 48 -5.03 0.86 -5.51
N CYS A 49 -4.68 -0.42 -5.48
CA CYS A 49 -3.34 -0.87 -5.87
C CYS A 49 -3.04 -0.54 -7.33
N ARG A 50 -2.04 0.31 -7.57
CA ARG A 50 -1.55 0.70 -8.90
C ARG A 50 -0.37 -0.14 -9.36
N MET A 51 0.47 -0.56 -8.42
CA MET A 51 1.65 -1.37 -8.70
C MET A 51 1.87 -2.37 -7.58
N PHE A 52 2.33 -3.56 -7.94
CA PHE A 52 2.79 -4.58 -7.01
C PHE A 52 4.26 -4.87 -7.30
N TYR A 53 5.08 -4.83 -6.26
CA TYR A 53 6.52 -5.09 -6.33
C TYR A 53 6.85 -6.31 -5.48
N ALA A 54 7.72 -7.19 -5.98
CA ALA A 54 8.23 -8.33 -5.22
C ALA A 54 9.73 -8.50 -5.47
N SER A 55 10.49 -8.71 -4.40
CA SER A 55 11.92 -9.01 -4.40
C SER A 55 12.24 -9.96 -3.25
N GLY A 56 12.54 -11.22 -3.57
CA GLY A 56 12.76 -12.27 -2.58
C GLY A 56 11.55 -12.45 -1.65
N GLU A 57 11.78 -12.37 -0.34
CA GLU A 57 10.71 -12.45 0.68
C GLU A 57 9.98 -11.11 0.90
N ARG A 58 10.40 -10.02 0.24
CA ARG A 58 9.81 -8.70 0.40
C ARG A 58 8.85 -8.40 -0.73
N THR A 59 7.70 -7.84 -0.38
CA THR A 59 6.73 -7.34 -1.34
C THR A 59 6.26 -5.96 -0.94
N ALA A 60 5.75 -5.19 -1.90
CA ALA A 60 5.13 -3.91 -1.65
C ALA A 60 3.91 -3.70 -2.52
N PHE A 61 2.83 -3.23 -1.91
CA PHE A 61 1.66 -2.71 -2.59
C PHE A 61 1.78 -1.20 -2.69
N VAL A 62 1.76 -0.67 -3.92
CA VAL A 62 1.66 0.77 -4.17
C VAL A 62 0.18 1.10 -4.33
N ILE A 63 -0.41 1.65 -3.28
CA ILE A 63 -1.83 1.96 -3.19
C ILE A 63 -2.01 3.46 -3.41
N GLU A 64 -2.80 3.81 -4.42
CA GLU A 64 -3.20 5.18 -4.71
C GLU A 64 -4.59 5.45 -4.17
N GLN A 65 -4.74 6.59 -3.51
CA GLN A 65 -6.04 7.16 -3.18
C GLN A 65 -6.21 8.46 -3.98
N PRO A 66 -7.34 8.65 -4.71
CA PRO A 66 -7.57 9.85 -5.48
C PRO A 66 -7.73 11.08 -4.57
N PRO A 67 -7.63 12.29 -5.14
CA PRO A 67 -7.81 13.55 -4.42
C PRO A 67 -9.17 13.56 -3.74
N GLN A 68 -9.18 13.89 -2.46
CA GLN A 68 -10.39 13.87 -1.67
C GLN A 68 -10.24 14.74 -0.43
N VAL A 69 -11.38 15.20 0.09
CA VAL A 69 -11.45 15.78 1.43
C VAL A 69 -11.63 14.66 2.44
N ARG A 70 -10.77 14.61 3.46
CA ARG A 70 -10.86 13.63 4.56
C ARG A 70 -11.14 14.34 5.87
N GLN A 71 -11.95 13.70 6.70
CA GLN A 71 -12.08 14.08 8.10
C GLN A 71 -10.98 13.38 8.91
N LEU A 72 -10.11 14.15 9.54
CA LEU A 72 -9.02 13.66 10.39
C LEU A 72 -9.20 14.11 11.83
N THR A 73 -8.71 13.28 12.76
CA THR A 73 -8.62 13.64 14.18
C THR A 73 -7.22 14.14 14.50
N TRP A 74 -7.11 15.36 15.01
CA TRP A 74 -5.85 15.92 15.50
C TRP A 74 -5.92 16.12 17.02
N ARG A 75 -4.89 15.68 17.74
CA ARG A 75 -4.75 15.95 19.17
C ARG A 75 -4.35 17.41 19.35
N ASN A 76 -5.11 18.13 20.16
CA ASN A 76 -4.77 19.50 20.53
C ASN A 76 -3.47 19.47 21.38
N MET A 77 -2.64 20.49 21.21
CA MET A 77 -1.34 20.60 21.89
C MET A 77 -1.46 21.21 23.28
N ASP A 78 -2.45 22.07 23.47
CA ASP A 78 -2.65 22.87 24.67
C ASP A 78 -3.59 22.18 25.66
N ASN A 79 -4.32 21.14 25.22
CA ASN A 79 -5.16 20.30 26.06
C ASN A 79 -5.25 18.87 25.52
N GLU A 80 -5.71 17.90 26.32
CA GLU A 80 -5.91 16.52 25.86
C GLU A 80 -7.10 16.36 24.88
N GLY A 81 -7.66 17.46 24.38
CA GLY A 81 -8.75 17.48 23.44
C GLY A 81 -8.39 16.89 22.08
N ARG A 82 -9.41 16.42 21.38
CA ARG A 82 -9.31 15.90 20.01
C ARG A 82 -10.22 16.74 19.14
N GLU A 83 -9.66 17.28 18.07
CA GLU A 83 -10.37 18.12 17.12
C GLU A 83 -10.52 17.39 15.79
N GLN A 84 -11.66 17.62 15.15
CA GLN A 84 -11.97 17.04 13.85
C GLN A 84 -11.76 18.11 12.78
N TRP A 85 -10.97 17.77 11.76
CA TRP A 85 -10.62 18.67 10.67
C TRP A 85 -10.99 18.06 9.33
N LYS A 86 -11.62 18.84 8.44
CA LYS A 86 -11.94 18.45 7.07
C LYS A 86 -10.89 19.02 6.12
N LEU A 87 -10.00 18.17 5.63
CA LEU A 87 -8.79 18.59 4.94
C LEU A 87 -8.75 17.98 3.54
N ALA A 88 -8.50 18.80 2.53
CA ALA A 88 -8.33 18.38 1.15
C ALA A 88 -6.91 17.81 0.93
N PHE A 89 -6.83 16.68 0.25
CA PHE A 89 -5.59 15.99 -0.09
C PHE A 89 -5.42 15.85 -1.61
N PRO A 90 -4.18 15.84 -2.12
CA PRO A 90 -3.90 15.50 -3.51
C PRO A 90 -3.99 13.97 -3.68
N TYR A 91 -3.41 13.40 -4.74
CA TYR A 91 -3.25 11.94 -4.80
C TYR A 91 -2.35 11.50 -3.66
N ILE A 92 -2.75 10.45 -2.95
CA ILE A 92 -1.99 9.91 -1.82
C ILE A 92 -1.48 8.54 -2.21
N ILE A 93 -0.18 8.36 -2.13
CA ILE A 93 0.52 7.13 -2.51
C ILE A 93 1.03 6.47 -1.24
N PHE A 94 0.40 5.37 -0.85
CA PHE A 94 0.90 4.48 0.17
C PHE A 94 1.78 3.42 -0.48
N VAL A 95 2.95 3.17 0.10
CA VAL A 95 3.75 1.98 -0.21
C VAL A 95 3.71 1.10 1.03
N VAL A 96 2.85 0.08 0.97
CA VAL A 96 2.65 -0.87 2.06
C VAL A 96 3.57 -2.05 1.82
N ALA A 97 4.67 -2.08 2.55
CA ALA A 97 5.68 -3.10 2.45
C ALA A 97 5.36 -4.28 3.37
N CYS A 98 5.61 -5.49 2.88
CA CYS A 98 5.42 -6.73 3.60
C CYS A 98 6.71 -7.55 3.55
N VAL A 99 7.03 -8.24 4.65
CA VAL A 99 8.06 -9.27 4.71
C VAL A 99 7.36 -10.59 4.97
N ARG A 100 7.50 -11.53 4.03
CA ARG A 100 6.66 -12.73 3.97
C ARG A 100 5.18 -12.33 4.00
N ASP A 101 4.42 -12.85 4.97
CA ASP A 101 2.98 -12.64 5.07
C ASP A 101 2.57 -11.52 6.04
N ALA A 102 3.52 -10.71 6.53
CA ALA A 102 3.27 -9.65 7.50
C ALA A 102 3.62 -8.27 6.94
N VAL A 103 2.79 -7.27 7.26
CA VAL A 103 3.11 -5.86 6.99
C VAL A 103 4.28 -5.46 7.87
N ASP A 104 5.35 -4.97 7.24
CA ASP A 104 6.48 -4.39 7.95
C ASP A 104 6.29 -2.88 8.01
N SER A 105 5.73 -2.44 9.13
CA SER A 105 5.33 -1.07 9.34
C SER A 105 6.52 -0.10 9.36
N GLY A 106 7.73 -0.57 9.67
CA GLY A 106 8.95 0.25 9.69
C GLY A 106 9.45 0.67 8.30
N ILE A 107 9.09 -0.09 7.27
CA ILE A 107 9.43 0.20 5.87
C ILE A 107 8.24 0.66 5.02
N CYS A 108 7.05 0.77 5.62
CA CYS A 108 5.92 1.41 4.97
C CYS A 108 6.15 2.91 4.76
N ARG A 109 5.61 3.45 3.68
CA ARG A 109 5.77 4.86 3.29
C ARG A 109 4.47 5.49 2.83
N ILE A 110 4.40 6.82 2.93
CA ILE A 110 3.33 7.65 2.37
C ILE A 110 3.92 8.87 1.68
N PHE A 111 3.38 9.17 0.51
CA PHE A 111 3.73 10.33 -0.31
C PHE A 111 2.49 10.93 -0.98
N TYR A 112 2.67 12.10 -1.56
CA TYR A 112 1.69 12.77 -2.41
C TYR A 112 2.10 12.75 -3.88
N ARG A 113 1.11 12.98 -4.74
CA ARG A 113 1.30 13.45 -6.11
C ARG A 113 0.22 14.44 -6.51
N ASN A 114 0.61 15.40 -7.36
CA ASN A 114 -0.30 16.34 -8.00
C ASN A 114 -1.05 15.78 -9.22
N ALA A 115 -0.74 14.54 -9.63
CA ALA A 115 -1.36 13.85 -10.75
C ALA A 115 -1.43 12.33 -10.46
N PRO A 116 -2.33 11.57 -11.13
CA PRO A 116 -2.38 10.12 -11.00
C PRO A 116 -1.01 9.47 -11.23
N LEU A 117 -0.75 8.37 -10.54
CA LEU A 117 0.42 7.54 -10.74
C LEU A 117 0.37 6.84 -12.10
N GLY A 118 1.39 7.09 -12.92
CA GLY A 118 1.54 6.56 -14.27
C GLY A 118 2.61 5.48 -14.37
N SER A 119 3.77 5.67 -13.73
CA SER A 119 4.89 4.71 -13.81
C SER A 119 5.79 4.75 -12.56
N GLY A 120 6.73 3.80 -12.48
CA GLY A 120 7.72 3.77 -11.40
C GLY A 120 8.68 4.97 -11.43
N ASP A 121 8.89 5.62 -12.58
CA ASP A 121 9.80 6.78 -12.69
C ASP A 121 9.20 8.08 -12.16
N ASP A 122 7.92 8.04 -11.79
CA ASP A 122 7.21 9.18 -11.26
C ASP A 122 7.86 9.69 -9.97
N LYS A 123 8.13 11.00 -9.94
CA LYS A 123 8.55 11.70 -8.73
C LYS A 123 7.38 11.80 -7.76
N LEU A 124 7.66 11.45 -6.51
CA LEU A 124 6.77 11.58 -5.37
C LEU A 124 7.03 12.91 -4.65
N GLN A 125 6.05 13.33 -3.86
CA GLN A 125 6.13 14.54 -3.05
C GLN A 125 5.93 14.17 -1.58
N ARG A 126 6.61 14.86 -0.68
CA ARG A 126 6.49 14.58 0.74
C ARG A 126 5.12 15.06 1.23
N PRO A 127 4.45 14.30 2.11
CA PRO A 127 3.21 14.75 2.71
C PRO A 127 3.48 15.93 3.64
N ASN A 128 2.45 16.72 3.94
CA ASN A 128 2.46 17.72 5.01
C ASN A 128 1.84 17.17 6.31
N LEU A 129 1.90 15.85 6.54
CA LEU A 129 1.27 15.20 7.69
C LEU A 129 2.26 15.08 8.86
N CYS A 130 1.78 15.33 10.07
CA CYS A 130 2.45 14.85 11.26
C CYS A 130 2.32 13.32 11.35
N ASN A 131 3.12 12.66 12.19
CA ASN A 131 3.29 11.20 12.22
C ASN A 131 3.98 10.62 10.95
N THR A 132 4.65 11.44 10.16
CA THR A 132 5.46 10.97 9.02
C THR A 132 6.85 11.60 9.07
N ASN A 133 7.87 10.81 8.75
CA ASN A 133 9.24 11.30 8.62
C ASN A 133 9.47 11.93 7.24
N SER A 134 10.56 12.68 7.11
CA SER A 134 10.95 13.36 5.87
C SER A 134 11.18 12.40 4.69
N ASN A 135 11.57 11.16 4.97
CA ASN A 135 11.69 10.08 3.98
C ASN A 135 10.36 9.36 3.68
N GLY A 136 9.23 9.86 4.18
CA GLY A 136 7.90 9.29 3.99
C GLY A 136 7.56 8.13 4.92
N SER A 137 8.45 7.71 5.83
CA SER A 137 8.12 6.62 6.76
C SER A 137 7.01 7.01 7.72
N ILE A 138 6.08 6.08 7.93
CA ILE A 138 4.89 6.29 8.75
C ILE A 138 5.23 5.91 10.19
N CYS A 139 4.99 6.82 11.14
CA CYS A 139 5.03 6.50 12.55
C CYS A 139 3.80 5.67 12.91
N THR A 140 4.00 4.38 13.18
CA THR A 140 2.89 3.46 13.36
C THR A 140 2.40 3.35 14.80
N GLY A 141 3.17 3.84 15.78
CA GLY A 141 2.81 3.82 17.20
C GLY A 141 2.20 2.46 17.61
N SER A 142 0.94 2.49 18.04
CA SER A 142 0.15 1.32 18.44
C SER A 142 -0.85 0.82 17.38
N MET A 143 -0.68 1.21 16.10
CA MET A 143 -1.52 0.74 14.99
C MET A 143 -1.57 -0.79 14.94
N ARG A 144 -2.79 -1.33 14.87
CA ARG A 144 -3.02 -2.77 14.74
C ARG A 144 -3.42 -3.09 13.30
N VAL A 145 -2.66 -3.96 12.66
CA VAL A 145 -2.95 -4.47 11.32
C VAL A 145 -3.66 -5.81 11.45
N THR A 146 -4.77 -5.97 10.75
CA THR A 146 -5.59 -7.19 10.78
C THR A 146 -5.93 -7.63 9.36
N GLY A 147 -6.33 -8.90 9.18
CA GLY A 147 -6.73 -9.43 7.88
C GLY A 147 -6.17 -10.82 7.59
N ALA A 148 -6.94 -11.63 6.86
CA ALA A 148 -6.57 -12.99 6.52
C ALA A 148 -5.58 -13.06 5.32
N THR A 149 -5.67 -12.11 4.40
CA THR A 149 -4.80 -12.03 3.20
C THR A 149 -3.88 -10.82 3.27
N MET A 150 -2.81 -10.81 2.46
CA MET A 150 -1.92 -9.64 2.37
C MET A 150 -2.64 -8.38 1.90
N ALA A 151 -3.56 -8.50 0.93
CA ALA A 151 -4.42 -7.40 0.51
C ALA A 151 -5.23 -6.82 1.67
N ALA A 152 -5.92 -7.69 2.43
CA ALA A 152 -6.72 -7.25 3.58
C ALA A 152 -5.86 -6.59 4.67
N LYS A 153 -4.64 -7.09 4.89
CA LYS A 153 -3.68 -6.47 5.82
C LYS A 153 -3.22 -5.09 5.31
N ALA A 154 -3.00 -4.94 4.01
CA ALA A 154 -2.63 -3.66 3.43
C ALA A 154 -3.77 -2.64 3.52
N ASP A 155 -5.00 -3.04 3.21
CA ASP A 155 -6.20 -2.21 3.39
C ASP A 155 -6.41 -1.83 4.87
N SER A 156 -6.21 -2.78 5.79
CA SER A 156 -6.27 -2.55 7.23
C SER A 156 -5.19 -1.57 7.70
N PHE A 157 -3.97 -1.64 7.15
CA PHE A 157 -2.89 -0.72 7.46
C PHE A 157 -3.22 0.71 7.03
N VAL A 158 -3.67 0.90 5.79
CA VAL A 158 -4.09 2.21 5.27
C VAL A 158 -5.25 2.77 6.09
N SER A 159 -6.22 1.93 6.46
CA SER A 159 -7.35 2.34 7.30
C SER A 159 -6.89 2.76 8.70
N ALA A 160 -5.99 1.98 9.33
CA ALA A 160 -5.46 2.28 10.65
C ALA A 160 -4.64 3.57 10.67
N PHE A 161 -3.94 3.91 9.57
CA PHE A 161 -3.22 5.18 9.46
C PHE A 161 -4.18 6.37 9.52
N TRP A 162 -5.26 6.34 8.74
CA TRP A 162 -6.24 7.42 8.73
C TRP A 162 -7.05 7.53 10.02
N GLN A 163 -7.26 6.41 10.72
CA GLN A 163 -7.92 6.38 12.03
C GLN A 163 -6.98 6.77 13.19
N SER A 164 -5.70 6.98 12.92
CA SER A 164 -4.76 7.41 13.95
C SER A 164 -5.06 8.84 14.41
N ASN A 165 -4.68 9.16 15.65
CA ASN A 165 -4.72 10.53 16.12
C ASN A 165 -3.43 11.23 15.67
N PHE A 166 -3.55 12.14 14.71
CA PHE A 166 -2.45 13.01 14.32
C PHE A 166 -2.09 13.92 15.50
N ASN A 167 -0.80 14.15 15.75
CA ASN A 167 -0.33 15.01 16.83
C ASN A 167 0.80 15.93 16.30
N SER A 168 1.59 16.58 17.16
CA SER A 168 2.73 17.40 16.71
C SER A 168 4.04 16.62 16.54
N ASP A 169 4.03 15.31 16.76
CA ASP A 169 5.24 14.52 16.63
C ASP A 169 5.71 14.60 15.18
N LEU A 170 7.01 14.83 15.03
CA LEU A 170 7.66 14.97 13.72
C LEU A 170 7.13 16.17 12.90
N HIS A 171 6.42 17.14 13.51
CA HIS A 171 5.95 18.33 12.79
C HIS A 171 7.11 19.07 12.08
N ASN A 172 8.29 19.08 12.68
CA ASN A 172 9.51 19.67 12.12
C ASN A 172 10.02 18.94 10.86
N GLN A 173 9.62 17.68 10.64
CA GLN A 173 10.01 16.91 9.46
C GLN A 173 9.25 17.43 8.24
N ASN A 174 7.91 17.42 8.29
CA ASN A 174 7.08 17.60 7.10
C ASN A 174 6.10 18.78 7.18
N TRP A 175 5.45 18.97 8.32
CA TRP A 175 4.47 20.04 8.52
C TRP A 175 5.12 21.43 8.45
N THR A 176 6.09 21.72 9.33
CA THR A 176 6.71 23.05 9.44
C THR A 176 7.32 23.54 8.13
N PRO A 177 8.10 22.73 7.38
CA PRO A 177 8.65 23.20 6.11
C PRO A 177 7.57 23.42 5.04
N SER A 178 6.50 22.62 5.03
CA SER A 178 5.36 22.82 4.12
C SER A 178 4.57 24.09 4.47
N ALA A 179 4.26 24.29 5.76
CA ALA A 179 3.54 25.44 6.28
C ALA A 179 4.26 26.77 6.01
N ARG A 180 5.59 26.78 5.98
CA ARG A 180 6.40 27.97 5.61
C ARG A 180 6.34 28.31 4.12
N LYS A 181 6.11 27.31 3.26
CA LYS A 181 6.15 27.45 1.79
C LYS A 181 4.76 27.61 1.19
N ILE A 182 3.74 27.02 1.80
CA ILE A 182 2.39 26.88 1.27
C ILE A 182 1.42 27.51 2.26
N VAL A 183 0.99 28.74 1.97
CA VAL A 183 0.14 29.54 2.85
C VAL A 183 -1.17 28.82 3.19
N GLN A 184 -1.73 28.06 2.24
CA GLN A 184 -2.96 27.29 2.41
C GLN A 184 -2.83 26.22 3.50
N VAL A 185 -1.62 25.76 3.83
CA VAL A 185 -1.42 24.75 4.90
C VAL A 185 -0.55 25.30 6.04
N ALA A 186 -0.53 26.62 6.23
CA ALA A 186 0.23 27.27 7.30
C ALA A 186 -0.26 26.87 8.71
N SER A 187 -1.55 26.55 8.83
CA SER A 187 -2.21 26.03 10.04
C SER A 187 -3.32 25.05 9.65
N LEU A 188 -3.82 24.25 10.59
CA LEU A 188 -4.99 23.38 10.33
C LEU A 188 -6.23 24.19 9.93
N ALA A 189 -6.43 25.35 10.55
CA ALA A 189 -7.51 26.28 10.19
C ALA A 189 -7.36 26.84 8.78
N ALA A 190 -6.15 27.25 8.39
CA ALA A 190 -5.88 27.70 7.03
C ALA A 190 -6.12 26.57 6.02
N TRP A 191 -5.70 25.35 6.35
CA TRP A 191 -5.91 24.18 5.49
C TRP A 191 -7.38 23.86 5.31
N GLN A 192 -8.16 23.84 6.39
CA GLN A 192 -9.60 23.63 6.27
C GLN A 192 -10.27 24.74 5.45
N ALA A 193 -9.95 26.02 5.72
CA ALA A 193 -10.50 27.13 4.95
C ALA A 193 -10.18 27.02 3.44
N ALA A 194 -8.94 26.69 3.09
CA ALA A 194 -8.56 26.46 1.69
C ALA A 194 -9.24 25.22 1.09
N SER A 195 -9.48 24.18 1.90
CA SER A 195 -10.18 22.96 1.48
C SER A 195 -11.65 23.21 1.19
N ASP A 196 -12.30 24.05 2.00
CA ASP A 196 -13.69 24.47 1.84
C ASP A 196 -13.86 25.37 0.61
N GLU A 197 -12.89 26.28 0.37
CA GLU A 197 -12.91 27.17 -0.80
C GLU A 197 -12.63 26.41 -2.11
N ASN A 198 -11.61 25.54 -2.13
CA ASN A 198 -11.24 24.79 -3.32
C ASN A 198 -10.68 23.41 -2.93
N PRO A 199 -11.50 22.33 -2.93
CA PRO A 199 -11.04 21.00 -2.53
C PRO A 199 -9.98 20.40 -3.48
N LEU A 200 -9.70 21.02 -4.61
CA LEU A 200 -8.67 20.61 -5.58
C LEU A 200 -7.39 21.44 -5.49
N PHE A 201 -7.31 22.46 -4.62
CA PHE A 201 -6.07 23.24 -4.40
C PHE A 201 -4.83 22.36 -4.13
N PRO A 202 -4.93 21.20 -3.45
CA PRO A 202 -3.76 20.36 -3.21
C PRO A 202 -3.06 19.89 -4.48
N LEU A 203 -3.76 19.81 -5.61
CA LEU A 203 -3.19 19.37 -6.89
C LEU A 203 -2.26 20.39 -7.54
N THR A 204 -2.32 21.65 -7.14
CA THR A 204 -1.43 22.70 -7.64
C THR A 204 -0.44 23.20 -6.59
N ALA A 205 -0.58 22.71 -5.35
CA ALA A 205 0.31 23.09 -4.25
C ALA A 205 1.76 22.63 -4.50
N PRO A 206 2.76 23.48 -4.19
CA PRO A 206 4.17 23.19 -4.45
C PRO A 206 4.77 22.36 -3.30
N TRP A 207 4.26 21.14 -3.11
CA TRP A 207 4.74 20.20 -2.09
C TRP A 207 6.26 19.99 -2.14
N LEU A 208 6.83 19.57 -1.01
CA LEU A 208 8.26 19.29 -0.92
C LEU A 208 8.62 18.08 -1.78
N GLU A 209 9.79 18.09 -2.40
CA GLU A 209 10.25 17.00 -3.25
C GLU A 209 10.48 15.72 -2.44
N GLY A 210 10.07 14.59 -3.00
CA GLY A 210 10.35 13.24 -2.52
C GLY A 210 11.15 12.42 -3.54
N PRO A 211 11.32 11.11 -3.30
CA PRO A 211 12.06 10.23 -4.20
C PRO A 211 11.27 9.91 -5.48
N LYS A 212 11.92 9.26 -6.45
CA LYS A 212 11.18 8.52 -7.48
C LYS A 212 10.63 7.23 -6.87
N LEU A 213 9.49 6.77 -7.38
CA LEU A 213 8.87 5.54 -6.88
C LEU A 213 9.77 4.30 -7.11
N CYS A 214 10.47 4.20 -8.24
CA CYS A 214 11.34 3.08 -8.56
C CYS A 214 12.52 2.96 -7.60
N ASP A 215 13.16 4.08 -7.26
CA ASP A 215 14.26 4.14 -6.27
C ASP A 215 13.76 3.70 -4.89
N LEU A 216 12.56 4.16 -4.50
CA LEU A 216 11.94 3.76 -3.24
C LEU A 216 11.62 2.26 -3.18
N LEU A 217 11.10 1.69 -4.27
CA LEU A 217 10.80 0.26 -4.35
C LEU A 217 12.09 -0.58 -4.30
N ALA A 218 13.17 -0.11 -4.92
CA ALA A 218 14.49 -0.75 -4.83
C ALA A 218 15.02 -0.76 -3.39
N GLU A 219 14.90 0.36 -2.66
CA GLU A 219 15.27 0.45 -1.24
C GLU A 219 14.48 -0.58 -0.40
N ILE A 220 13.16 -0.66 -0.62
CA ILE A 220 12.29 -1.63 0.07
C ILE A 220 12.71 -3.06 -0.27
N GLY A 221 13.03 -3.34 -1.53
CA GLY A 221 13.52 -4.63 -2.01
C GLY A 221 14.89 -5.04 -1.48
N GLY A 222 15.61 -4.14 -0.78
CA GLY A 222 16.94 -4.39 -0.24
C GLY A 222 18.07 -4.27 -1.27
N ALA A 223 17.78 -3.74 -2.45
CA ALA A 223 18.81 -3.38 -3.42
C ALA A 223 19.39 -2.01 -3.02
N ARG A 224 20.66 -1.98 -2.63
CA ARG A 224 21.47 -0.76 -2.53
C ARG A 224 22.52 -0.77 -3.63
#